data_AF-A0A934D776-F1
#
_entry.id   AF-A0A934D776-F1
#
_cell.length_a   1.000
_cell.length_b   1.000
_cell.length_c   1.000
_cell.angle_alpha   90.00
_cell.angle_beta   90.00
_cell.angle_gamma   90.00
#
_symmetry.space_group_name_H-M   'P 1'
#
loop_
_entity.id
_entity.type
_entity.pdbx_description
1 polymer ?
#
loop_
_entity_poly.entity_id
_entity_poly.type
_entity_poly.pdbx_seq_one_letter_code
_entity_poly.pdbx_strand_id
1 'polypeptide(L)'
;MNHSELTAWVRSVAIAAIVAGLMLAVLIVAAEEIPTLKNWLKATFYHHWLGKGALALGLFAIVSVALSKQRSATRLSTVIFYEAVAVCVSVGIITGFFLLHTLKLV
;
A
#
# COMPACT_ATOMS: atom_id res chain seq x y z
N MET A 1 16.19 -20.75 -8.39
CA MET A 1 16.45 -19.62 -7.47
C MET A 1 17.08 -20.18 -6.21
N ASN A 2 18.26 -19.72 -5.82
CA ASN A 2 18.93 -20.20 -4.61
C ASN A 2 18.31 -19.56 -3.35
N HIS A 3 18.66 -20.05 -2.16
CA HIS A 3 18.08 -19.56 -0.89
C HIS A 3 18.25 -18.05 -0.68
N SER A 4 19.39 -17.49 -1.09
CA SER A 4 19.67 -16.05 -0.95
C SER A 4 18.81 -15.20 -1.88
N GLU A 5 18.57 -15.67 -3.11
CA GLU A 5 17.72 -15.02 -4.10
C GLU A 5 16.25 -15.09 -3.69
N LEU A 6 15.79 -16.23 -3.15
CA LEU A 6 14.45 -16.36 -2.59
C LEU A 6 14.24 -15.39 -1.43
N THR A 7 15.21 -15.30 -0.52
CA THR A 7 15.12 -14.37 0.63
C THR A 7 15.06 -12.92 0.17
N ALA A 8 15.86 -12.54 -0.83
CA ALA A 8 15.84 -11.19 -1.41
C ALA A 8 14.49 -10.88 -2.08
N TRP A 9 13.94 -11.84 -2.81
CA TRP A 9 12.64 -11.70 -3.48
C TRP A 9 11.47 -11.61 -2.48
N VAL A 10 11.40 -12.49 -1.49
CA VAL A 10 10.35 -12.41 -0.44
C VAL A 10 10.43 -11.08 0.29
N ARG A 11 11.65 -10.62 0.59
CA ARG A 11 11.83 -9.30 1.21
C ARG A 11 11.36 -8.16 0.31
N SER A 12 11.66 -8.20 -0.99
CA SER A 12 11.23 -7.14 -1.91
C SER A 12 9.71 -7.07 -2.01
N VAL A 13 9.05 -8.23 -2.05
CA VAL A 13 7.59 -8.34 -2.04
C VAL A 13 6.99 -7.79 -0.74
N ALA A 14 7.55 -8.15 0.42
CA ALA A 14 7.08 -7.63 1.71
C ALA A 14 7.22 -6.09 1.81
N ILE A 15 8.35 -5.53 1.35
CA ILE A 15 8.54 -4.08 1.28
C ILE A 15 7.53 -3.43 0.32
N ALA A 16 7.29 -4.05 -0.84
CA ALA A 16 6.31 -3.57 -1.79
C ALA A 16 4.88 -3.59 -1.22
N ALA A 17 4.52 -4.63 -0.46
CA ALA A 17 3.24 -4.74 0.22
C ALA A 17 3.05 -3.62 1.26
N ILE A 18 4.08 -3.30 2.05
CA ILE A 18 4.08 -2.16 2.98
C ILE A 18 3.78 -0.85 2.24
N VAL A 19 4.56 -0.56 1.20
CA VAL A 19 4.47 0.71 0.47
C VAL A 19 3.12 0.84 -0.24
N ALA A 20 2.67 -0.21 -0.92
CA ALA A 20 1.40 -0.22 -1.63
C ALA A 20 0.21 -0.15 -0.67
N GLY A 21 0.26 -0.88 0.45
CA GLY A 21 -0.80 -0.89 1.47
C GLY A 21 -0.99 0.48 2.13
N LEU A 22 0.10 1.12 2.55
CA LEU A 22 0.04 2.47 3.13
C LEU A 22 -0.45 3.51 2.11
N MET A 23 0.05 3.46 0.87
CA MET A 23 -0.42 4.33 -0.20
C MET A 23 -1.92 4.12 -0.47
N LEU A 24 -2.39 2.87 -0.49
CA LEU A 24 -3.79 2.55 -0.71
C LEU A 24 -4.67 3.08 0.43
N ALA A 25 -4.25 2.94 1.69
CA ALA A 25 -4.96 3.50 2.83
C ALA A 25 -5.12 5.02 2.71
N VAL A 26 -4.06 5.72 2.33
CA VAL A 26 -4.08 7.17 2.07
C VAL A 26 -5.01 7.51 0.90
N LEU A 27 -4.93 6.79 -0.23
CA LEU A 27 -5.80 7.01 -1.38
C LEU A 27 -7.28 6.76 -1.07
N ILE A 28 -7.58 5.81 -0.18
CA ILE A 28 -8.95 5.55 0.26
C ILE A 28 -9.52 6.79 0.90
N VAL A 29 -8.85 7.32 1.94
CA VAL A 29 -9.27 8.51 2.69
C VAL A 29 -9.24 9.77 1.81
N ALA A 30 -8.14 10.03 1.11
CA ALA A 30 -7.96 11.25 0.32
C ALA A 30 -9.02 11.38 -0.78
N ALA A 31 -9.43 10.28 -1.43
CA ALA A 31 -10.46 10.35 -2.44
C ALA A 31 -11.87 10.55 -1.85
N GLU A 32 -12.10 10.28 -0.57
CA GLU A 32 -13.37 10.66 0.06
C GLU A 32 -13.46 12.18 0.25
N GLU A 33 -12.37 12.81 0.68
CA GLU A 33 -12.30 14.24 0.99
C GLU A 33 -12.03 15.15 -0.20
N ILE A 34 -11.43 14.63 -1.28
CA ILE A 34 -10.99 15.44 -2.42
C ILE A 34 -11.80 15.02 -3.67
N PRO A 35 -12.91 15.71 -3.99
CA PRO A 35 -13.75 15.40 -5.15
C PRO A 35 -12.99 15.35 -6.47
N THR A 36 -12.02 16.25 -6.66
CA THR A 36 -11.15 16.29 -7.85
C THR A 36 -10.36 15.00 -8.03
N LEU A 37 -9.81 14.44 -6.95
CA LEU A 37 -9.08 13.18 -6.98
C LEU A 37 -10.01 12.01 -7.32
N LYS A 38 -11.18 11.94 -6.66
CA LYS A 38 -12.20 10.91 -6.92
C LYS A 38 -12.65 10.93 -8.38
N ASN A 39 -12.89 12.11 -8.93
CA ASN A 39 -13.32 12.30 -10.31
C ASN A 39 -12.22 11.96 -11.31
N TRP A 40 -10.97 12.34 -11.03
CA TRP A 40 -9.82 11.95 -11.86
C TRP A 40 -9.67 10.43 -11.91
N LEU A 41 -9.70 9.76 -10.75
CA LEU A 41 -9.63 8.29 -10.69
C LEU A 41 -10.75 7.62 -11.48
N LYS A 42 -11.98 8.16 -11.40
CA LYS A 42 -13.12 7.66 -12.17
C LYS A 42 -12.95 7.89 -13.67
N ALA A 43 -12.45 9.06 -14.09
CA ALA A 43 -12.26 9.38 -15.50
C ALA A 43 -11.14 8.54 -16.14
N THR A 44 -10.06 8.28 -15.41
CA THR A 44 -8.90 7.51 -15.91
C THR A 44 -9.11 6.00 -15.88
N PHE A 45 -9.73 5.47 -14.82
CA PHE A 45 -9.86 4.02 -14.60
C PHE A 45 -11.31 3.52 -14.67
N TYR A 46 -12.21 4.29 -15.28
CA TYR A 46 -13.67 4.09 -15.36
C TYR A 46 -14.41 4.17 -14.02
N HIS A 47 -13.75 3.83 -12.90
CA HIS A 47 -14.32 3.91 -11.57
C HIS A 47 -13.25 4.15 -10.51
N HIS A 48 -13.53 5.03 -9.55
CA HIS A 48 -12.54 5.47 -8.57
C HIS A 48 -11.94 4.34 -7.69
N TRP A 49 -12.73 3.36 -7.25
CA TRP A 49 -12.23 2.16 -6.54
C TRP A 49 -11.25 1.33 -7.38
N LEU A 50 -11.54 1.13 -8.68
CA LEU A 50 -10.63 0.46 -9.61
C LEU A 50 -9.33 1.25 -9.76
N GLY A 51 -9.41 2.59 -9.86
CA GLY A 51 -8.21 3.44 -9.93
C GLY A 51 -7.31 3.34 -8.71
N LYS A 52 -7.87 3.34 -7.49
CA LYS A 52 -7.10 3.12 -6.26
C LYS A 52 -6.37 1.77 -6.29
N GLY A 53 -7.07 0.70 -6.67
CA GLY A 53 -6.50 -0.65 -6.79
C GLY A 53 -5.43 -0.76 -7.87
N ALA A 54 -5.65 -0.18 -9.05
CA ALA A 54 -4.71 -0.18 -10.15
C ALA A 54 -3.40 0.53 -9.79
N LEU A 55 -3.47 1.69 -9.14
CA LEU A 55 -2.30 2.41 -8.65
C LEU A 55 -1.54 1.62 -7.59
N ALA A 56 -2.25 0.98 -6.65
CA ALA A 56 -1.63 0.15 -5.62
C ALA A 56 -0.91 -1.07 -6.21
N LEU A 57 -1.54 -1.78 -7.15
CA LEU A 57 -0.93 -2.91 -7.84
C LEU A 57 0.25 -2.48 -8.70
N GLY A 58 0.15 -1.35 -9.41
CA GLY A 58 1.24 -0.78 -10.18
C GLY A 58 2.45 -0.46 -9.30
N LEU A 59 2.22 0.23 -8.18
CA LEU A 59 3.29 0.57 -7.23
C LEU A 59 3.90 -0.69 -6.61
N PHE A 60 3.07 -1.66 -6.21
CA PHE A 60 3.53 -2.94 -5.69
C PHE A 60 4.45 -3.66 -6.69
N ALA A 61 4.03 -3.75 -7.96
CA ALA A 61 4.83 -4.41 -8.99
C ALA A 61 6.16 -3.70 -9.22
N ILE A 62 6.14 -2.37 -9.34
CA ILE A 62 7.35 -1.55 -9.54
C ILE A 62 8.33 -1.74 -8.38
N VAL A 63 7.88 -1.60 -7.13
CA VAL A 63 8.74 -1.73 -5.94
C VAL A 63 9.25 -3.17 -5.79
N SER A 64 8.40 -4.17 -6.01
CA SER A 64 8.78 -5.58 -5.92
C SER A 64 9.93 -5.92 -6.87
N VAL A 65 9.82 -5.47 -8.14
CA VAL A 65 10.83 -5.71 -9.17
C VAL A 65 12.09 -4.88 -8.89
N ALA A 66 11.95 -3.59 -8.58
CA ALA A 66 13.08 -2.70 -8.33
C ALA A 66 13.97 -3.18 -7.18
N LEU A 67 13.37 -3.79 -6.15
CA LEU A 67 14.10 -4.28 -4.97
C LEU A 67 14.45 -5.78 -5.03
N SER A 68 13.93 -6.54 -6.01
CA SER A 68 14.06 -8.01 -6.09
C SER A 68 15.49 -8.55 -6.06
N LYS A 69 16.45 -7.76 -6.58
CA LYS A 69 17.87 -8.13 -6.67
C LYS A 69 18.73 -7.43 -5.62
N GLN A 70 18.18 -6.49 -4.85
CA GLN A 70 18.94 -5.81 -3.83
C GLN A 70 19.26 -6.78 -2.70
N ARG A 71 20.54 -6.91 -2.37
CA ARG A 71 20.99 -7.56 -1.15
C ARG A 71 21.01 -6.50 -0.04
N SER A 72 20.50 -6.86 1.13
CA SER A 72 20.45 -5.98 2.30
C SER A 72 20.70 -6.83 3.53
N ALA A 73 21.36 -6.22 4.52
CA ALA A 73 21.66 -6.83 5.81
C ALA A 73 20.42 -6.92 6.72
N THR A 74 19.32 -6.23 6.37
CA THR A 74 18.07 -6.28 7.14
C THR A 74 17.51 -7.69 7.10
N ARG A 75 17.28 -8.25 8.29
CA ARG A 75 16.69 -9.58 8.47
C ARG A 75 15.26 -9.59 7.93
N LEU A 76 14.89 -10.67 7.25
CA LEU A 76 13.55 -10.83 6.69
C LEU A 76 12.46 -10.73 7.77
N SER A 77 12.70 -11.29 8.96
CA SER A 77 11.78 -11.20 10.10
C SER A 77 11.48 -9.77 10.53
N THR A 78 12.46 -8.87 10.46
CA THR A 78 12.27 -7.44 10.76
C THR A 78 11.36 -6.78 9.73
N VAL A 79 11.49 -7.14 8.45
CA VAL A 79 10.62 -6.61 7.39
C VAL A 79 9.19 -7.12 7.55
N ILE A 80 9.01 -8.40 7.86
CA ILE A 80 7.69 -8.99 8.15
C ILE A 80 7.05 -8.32 9.36
N PHE A 81 7.83 -8.02 10.40
CA PHE A 81 7.31 -7.27 11.55
C PHE A 81 6.83 -5.87 11.16
N TYR A 82 7.61 -5.14 10.36
CA TYR A 82 7.19 -3.83 9.85
C TYR A 82 5.98 -3.92 8.92
N GLU A 83 5.83 -5.02 8.17
CA GLU A 83 4.63 -5.29 7.38
C GLU A 83 3.39 -5.42 8.25
N ALA A 84 3.46 -6.19 9.34
CA ALA A 84 2.37 -6.30 10.30
C ALA A 84 2.01 -4.93 10.93
N VAL A 85 3.02 -4.15 11.30
CA VAL A 85 2.80 -2.78 11.82
C VAL A 85 2.13 -1.89 10.76
N ALA A 86 2.59 -1.94 9.51
CA ALA A 86 2.02 -1.15 8.42
C ALA A 86 0.57 -1.53 8.13
N VAL A 87 0.21 -2.82 8.25
CA VAL A 87 -1.19 -3.26 8.18
C VAL A 87 -2.01 -2.66 9.30
N CYS A 88 -1.55 -2.73 10.57
CA CYS A 88 -2.25 -2.11 11.69
C CYS A 88 -2.45 -0.60 11.50
N VAL A 89 -1.43 0.10 11.00
CA VAL A 89 -1.51 1.53 10.69
C VAL A 89 -2.52 1.79 9.56
N SER A 90 -2.48 1.00 8.48
CA SER A 90 -3.41 1.13 7.36
C SER A 90 -4.87 0.94 7.79
N VAL A 91 -5.12 -0.08 8.63
CA VAL A 91 -6.44 -0.32 9.24
C VAL A 91 -6.84 0.85 10.12
N GLY A 92 -5.93 1.34 10.97
CA GLY A 92 -6.18 2.49 11.84
C GLY A 92 -6.55 3.76 11.05
N ILE A 93 -5.86 4.03 9.94
CA ILE A 93 -6.17 5.16 9.05
C ILE A 93 -7.58 5.03 8.48
N ILE A 94 -7.91 3.89 7.87
CA ILE A 94 -9.18 3.69 7.19
C ILE A 94 -10.33 3.68 8.19
N THR A 95 -10.25 2.83 9.22
CA THR A 95 -11.29 2.69 10.23
C THR A 95 -11.44 3.97 11.04
N GLY A 96 -10.34 4.60 11.45
CA GLY A 96 -10.37 5.86 12.18
C GLY A 96 -11.06 6.96 11.38
N PHE A 97 -10.70 7.12 10.11
CA PHE A 97 -11.36 8.08 9.22
C PHE A 97 -12.87 7.81 9.11
N PHE A 98 -13.28 6.60 8.73
CA PHE A 98 -14.71 6.31 8.55
C PHE A 98 -15.51 6.37 9.85
N LEU A 99 -14.91 6.03 10.99
CA LEU A 99 -15.56 6.18 12.29
C LEU A 99 -15.80 7.65 12.61
N LEU A 100 -14.76 8.49 12.51
CA LEU A 100 -14.88 9.92 12.81
C LEU A 100 -15.82 10.63 11.82
N HIS A 101 -15.79 10.24 10.54
CA HIS A 101 -16.68 10.76 9.51
C HIS A 101 -18.14 10.39 9.80
N THR A 102 -18.39 9.14 10.22
CA THR A 102 -19.73 8.67 10.65
C THR A 102 -20.24 9.45 11.86
N LEU A 103 -19.35 9.79 12.79
CA LEU A 103 -19.65 10.60 13.97
C LEU A 103 -19.74 12.11 13.66
N LYS A 104 -19.54 12.52 12.41
CA LYS A 104 -19.51 13.93 11.96
C LYS A 104 -18.47 14.79 12.68
N LEU A 105 -17.34 14.19 13.05
CA LEU A 105 -16.21 14.86 13.69
C LEU A 105 -15.16 15.35 12.68
N VAL A 106 -15.22 14.83 11.46
CA VAL A 106 -14.52 15.27 10.25
C VAL A 106 -15.44 15.11 9.06
#